data_AF-A0A7G8ETU1-F1
#
_entry.id   AF-A0A7G8ETU1-F1
#
_cell.length_a   1.000
_cell.length_b   1.000
_cell.length_c   1.000
_cell.angle_alpha   90.00
_cell.angle_beta   90.00
_cell.angle_gamma   90.00
#
_symmetry.space_group_name_H-M   'P 1'
#
loop_
_entity.id
_entity.type
_entity.pdbx_description
1 polymer ?
#
loop_
_entity_poly.entity_id
_entity_poly.type
_entity_poly.pdbx_seq_one_letter_code
_entity_poly.pdbx_strand_id
1 'polypeptide(L)'
;MRVGVCTLWVVGGECFHQSRFQVVALVLPQSRERLVLQRRSGFVMPLAMTLSAVLLLGSASIHTLSLQGHWRHQASLQRLQALDQLQSAAQAFVAGARAAEACLLLQSSDQWHQPSSDCLHADPDRLRQGRVNDQIWQLVAWRADHDSGQLDLRLVDGRAARFQLQLDPAGPAVVAVSQPQLLGRVQARGAA
;
A
#
# COMPACT_ATOMS: atom_id res chain seq x y z
N MET A 1 -34.97 0.22 26.81
CA MET A 1 -33.55 0.11 26.41
C MET A 1 -33.30 -1.31 25.91
N ARG A 2 -33.20 -1.51 24.59
CA ARG A 2 -32.80 -2.80 24.00
C ARG A 2 -31.34 -2.68 23.58
N VAL A 3 -30.49 -3.44 24.23
CA VAL A 3 -29.08 -3.61 23.87
C VAL A 3 -29.02 -4.65 22.77
N GLY A 4 -28.66 -4.23 21.56
CA GLY A 4 -28.35 -5.12 20.44
C GLY A 4 -26.84 -5.38 20.41
N VAL A 5 -26.47 -6.65 20.61
CA VAL A 5 -25.09 -7.14 20.47
C VAL A 5 -24.70 -7.06 18.99
N CYS A 6 -23.66 -6.27 18.69
CA CYS A 6 -23.02 -6.23 17.37
C CYS A 6 -21.79 -7.15 17.38
N THR A 7 -21.94 -8.34 16.80
CA THR A 7 -20.84 -9.26 16.51
C THR A 7 -20.51 -9.13 15.02
N LEU A 8 -19.54 -8.31 14.63
CA LEU A 8 -18.70 -8.51 13.42
C LEU A 8 -17.67 -7.37 13.22
N TRP A 9 -16.40 -7.76 13.07
CA TRP A 9 -15.23 -7.09 12.48
C TRP A 9 -15.22 -5.55 12.28
N VAL A 10 -14.24 -4.89 12.92
CA VAL A 10 -13.89 -3.47 12.72
C VAL A 10 -12.66 -3.38 11.82
N VAL A 11 -12.83 -2.84 10.61
CA VAL A 11 -11.74 -2.28 9.80
C VAL A 11 -12.07 -0.81 9.57
N GLY A 12 -11.21 0.08 10.08
CA GLY A 12 -11.15 1.47 9.61
C GLY A 12 -12.28 2.42 10.03
N GLY A 13 -12.85 2.31 11.23
CA GLY A 13 -13.61 3.41 11.84
C GLY A 13 -14.92 3.84 11.16
N GLU A 14 -15.37 3.13 10.12
CA GLU A 14 -16.64 3.38 9.46
C GLU A 14 -17.57 2.19 9.68
N CYS A 15 -18.74 2.44 10.28
CA CYS A 15 -19.80 1.44 10.37
C CYS A 15 -20.27 1.11 8.95
N PHE A 16 -19.80 -0.01 8.41
CA PHE A 16 -20.20 -0.47 7.09
C PHE A 16 -21.65 -0.98 7.18
N HIS A 17 -22.59 -0.09 6.85
CA HIS A 17 -23.97 -0.47 6.61
C HIS A 17 -23.92 -1.53 5.51
N GLN A 18 -24.45 -2.72 5.80
CA GLN A 18 -24.65 -3.77 4.81
C GLN A 18 -25.64 -3.21 3.79
N SER A 19 -25.13 -2.49 2.81
CA SER A 19 -25.81 -2.27 1.55
C SER A 19 -26.01 -3.66 1.01
N ARG A 20 -27.22 -4.17 1.23
CA ARG A 20 -27.82 -5.14 0.34
C ARG A 20 -27.45 -4.65 -1.04
N PHE A 21 -26.56 -5.36 -1.71
CA PHE A 21 -26.56 -5.41 -3.14
C PHE A 21 -27.93 -5.99 -3.48
N GLN A 22 -28.94 -5.12 -3.49
CA GLN A 22 -30.02 -5.26 -4.41
C GLN A 22 -29.28 -5.31 -5.74
N VAL A 23 -29.12 -6.53 -6.23
CA VAL A 23 -29.24 -6.78 -7.64
C VAL A 23 -30.46 -5.96 -8.02
N VAL A 24 -30.24 -4.74 -8.48
CA VAL A 24 -31.19 -4.04 -9.30
C VAL A 24 -31.25 -4.98 -10.48
N ALA A 25 -32.16 -5.95 -10.37
CA ALA A 25 -32.76 -6.57 -11.52
C ALA A 25 -33.10 -5.34 -12.35
N LEU A 26 -32.35 -5.15 -13.42
CA LEU A 26 -32.78 -4.31 -14.51
C LEU A 26 -34.16 -4.87 -14.81
N VAL A 27 -35.17 -4.23 -14.24
CA VAL A 27 -36.55 -4.36 -14.64
C VAL A 27 -36.49 -3.81 -16.04
N LEU A 28 -36.16 -4.71 -16.96
CA LEU A 28 -36.44 -4.55 -18.36
C LEU A 28 -37.90 -4.10 -18.38
N PRO A 29 -38.21 -2.88 -18.83
CA PRO A 29 -39.59 -2.49 -18.98
C PRO A 29 -40.19 -3.54 -19.90
N GLN A 30 -41.13 -4.32 -19.36
CA GLN A 30 -41.92 -5.28 -20.11
C GLN A 30 -42.87 -4.46 -20.98
N SER A 31 -42.31 -3.82 -22.00
CA SER A 31 -43.01 -3.13 -23.06
C SER A 31 -43.67 -4.22 -23.88
N ARG A 32 -44.94 -4.43 -23.55
CA ARG A 32 -45.86 -5.30 -24.27
C ARG A 32 -46.24 -4.63 -25.60
N GLU A 33 -45.25 -4.32 -26.42
CA GLU A 33 -45.48 -3.88 -27.78
C GLU A 33 -45.49 -5.11 -28.68
N ARG A 34 -46.70 -5.55 -29.02
CA ARG A 34 -46.92 -6.40 -30.18
C ARG A 34 -46.48 -5.61 -31.41
N LEU A 35 -45.21 -5.76 -31.80
CA LEU A 35 -44.75 -5.35 -33.11
C LEU A 35 -45.29 -6.35 -34.13
N VAL A 36 -46.47 -6.02 -34.66
CA VAL A 36 -46.97 -6.56 -35.92
C VAL A 36 -45.99 -6.11 -37.00
N LEU A 37 -45.01 -6.96 -37.32
CA LEU A 37 -44.13 -6.78 -38.47
C LEU A 37 -44.91 -7.12 -39.74
N GLN A 38 -45.58 -6.11 -40.29
CA GLN A 38 -46.09 -6.17 -41.66
C GLN A 38 -44.91 -6.39 -42.61
N ARG A 39 -44.94 -7.55 -43.26
CA ARG A 39 -44.08 -7.92 -44.37
C ARG A 39 -44.40 -7.03 -45.57
N ARG A 40 -43.63 -5.94 -45.73
CA ARG A 40 -43.40 -5.28 -47.02
C ARG A 40 -41.91 -5.25 -47.29
N SER A 41 -41.53 -5.95 -48.35
CA SER A 41 -40.21 -6.00 -48.95
C SER A 41 -39.71 -4.59 -49.27
N GLY A 42 -38.53 -4.22 -48.75
CA GLY A 42 -37.82 -3.04 -49.26
C GLY A 42 -36.74 -2.44 -48.35
N PHE A 43 -37.02 -2.17 -47.07
CA PHE A 43 -36.18 -1.22 -46.30
C PHE A 43 -35.97 -1.54 -44.82
N VAL A 44 -36.10 -2.80 -44.39
CA VAL A 44 -35.99 -3.17 -42.96
C VAL A 44 -34.65 -3.86 -42.61
N MET A 45 -33.81 -4.13 -43.59
CA MET A 45 -32.51 -4.81 -43.40
C MET A 45 -31.45 -3.98 -42.63
N PRO A 46 -31.34 -2.63 -42.78
CA PRO A 46 -30.28 -1.88 -42.09
C PRO A 46 -30.58 -1.61 -40.60
N LEU A 47 -31.85 -1.44 -40.23
CA LEU A 47 -32.25 -1.03 -38.87
C LEU A 47 -32.09 -2.15 -37.83
N ALA A 48 -32.32 -3.41 -38.22
CA ALA A 48 -32.05 -4.54 -37.34
C ALA A 48 -30.55 -4.72 -37.10
N MET A 49 -29.71 -4.44 -38.11
CA MET A 49 -28.26 -4.55 -38.00
C MET A 49 -27.65 -3.49 -37.06
N THR A 50 -28.13 -2.25 -37.09
CA THR A 50 -27.60 -1.18 -36.22
C THR A 50 -27.94 -1.39 -34.75
N LEU A 51 -29.16 -1.86 -34.43
CA LEU A 51 -29.58 -2.16 -33.06
C LEU A 51 -28.76 -3.30 -32.45
N SER A 52 -28.53 -4.38 -33.20
CA SER A 52 -27.63 -5.46 -32.77
C SER A 52 -26.19 -4.98 -32.61
N ALA A 53 -25.70 -4.12 -33.52
CA ALA A 53 -24.36 -3.55 -33.41
C ALA A 53 -24.19 -2.71 -32.15
N VAL A 54 -25.17 -1.87 -31.79
CA VAL A 54 -25.13 -1.06 -30.55
C VAL A 54 -25.16 -1.95 -29.30
N LEU A 55 -25.98 -3.00 -29.29
CA LEU A 55 -26.02 -3.94 -28.16
C LEU A 55 -24.72 -4.72 -27.99
N LEU A 56 -24.11 -5.18 -29.09
CA LEU A 56 -22.81 -5.85 -29.07
C LEU A 56 -21.70 -4.89 -28.61
N LEU A 57 -21.71 -3.64 -29.08
CA LEU A 57 -20.73 -2.62 -28.70
C LEU A 57 -20.87 -2.22 -27.22
N GLY A 58 -22.11 -2.12 -26.72
CA GLY A 58 -22.40 -1.86 -25.30
C GLY A 58 -21.93 -2.99 -24.39
N SER A 59 -22.16 -4.26 -24.78
CA SER A 59 -21.68 -5.42 -24.03
C SER A 59 -20.15 -5.50 -24.01
N ALA A 60 -19.49 -5.32 -25.16
CA ALA A 60 -18.02 -5.32 -25.25
C ALA A 60 -17.37 -4.18 -24.42
N SER A 61 -18.03 -3.02 -24.32
CA SER A 61 -17.55 -1.88 -23.54
C SER A 61 -17.54 -2.17 -22.03
N ILE A 62 -18.60 -2.80 -21.50
CA ILE A 62 -18.70 -3.15 -20.08
C ILE A 62 -17.66 -4.22 -19.70
N HIS A 63 -17.45 -5.21 -20.57
CA HIS A 63 -16.42 -6.23 -20.36
C HIS A 63 -15.00 -5.66 -20.34
N THR A 64 -14.73 -4.65 -21.17
CA THR A 64 -13.42 -3.98 -21.19
C THR A 64 -13.20 -3.13 -19.93
N LEU A 65 -14.24 -2.42 -19.48
CA LEU A 65 -14.18 -1.60 -18.26
C LEU A 65 -14.01 -2.43 -16.98
N SER A 66 -14.67 -3.58 -16.86
CA SER A 66 -14.52 -4.45 -15.69
C SER A 66 -13.10 -5.03 -15.60
N LEU A 67 -12.52 -5.43 -16.73
CA LEU A 67 -11.15 -5.91 -16.80
C LEU A 67 -10.15 -4.80 -16.44
N GLN A 68 -10.31 -3.60 -17.00
CA GLN A 68 -9.45 -2.46 -16.68
C GLN A 68 -9.53 -2.07 -15.19
N GLY A 69 -10.73 -2.13 -14.61
CA GLY A 69 -10.95 -1.91 -13.17
C GLY A 69 -10.17 -2.92 -12.32
N HIS A 70 -10.22 -4.20 -12.68
CA HIS A 70 -9.49 -5.26 -11.99
C HIS A 70 -7.97 -5.02 -12.01
N TRP A 71 -7.40 -4.69 -13.17
CA TRP A 71 -5.97 -4.39 -13.31
C TRP A 71 -5.53 -3.22 -12.46
N ARG A 72 -6.31 -2.12 -12.44
CA ARG A 72 -6.02 -0.95 -11.60
C ARG A 72 -6.06 -1.30 -10.12
N HIS A 73 -7.03 -2.11 -9.72
CA HIS A 73 -7.16 -2.54 -8.33
C HIS A 73 -5.98 -3.41 -7.91
N GLN A 74 -5.60 -4.42 -8.71
CA GLN A 74 -4.42 -5.24 -8.43
C GLN A 74 -3.14 -4.41 -8.33
N ALA A 75 -2.93 -3.46 -9.26
CA ALA A 75 -1.77 -2.57 -9.23
C ALA A 75 -1.75 -1.71 -7.94
N SER A 76 -2.91 -1.24 -7.48
CA SER A 76 -3.00 -0.49 -6.22
C SER A 76 -2.66 -1.35 -5.01
N LEU A 77 -3.16 -2.58 -4.95
CA LEU A 77 -2.87 -3.51 -3.85
C LEU A 77 -1.39 -3.86 -3.79
N GLN A 78 -0.76 -4.14 -4.94
CA GLN A 78 0.68 -4.40 -5.00
C GLN A 78 1.50 -3.22 -4.48
N ARG A 79 1.08 -1.99 -4.80
CA ARG A 79 1.74 -0.78 -4.30
C ARG A 79 1.59 -0.64 -2.77
N LEU A 80 0.40 -0.86 -2.24
CA LEU A 80 0.15 -0.80 -0.79
C LEU A 80 0.96 -1.87 -0.05
N GLN A 81 0.99 -3.10 -0.55
CA GLN A 81 1.81 -4.18 0.01
C GLN A 81 3.30 -3.83 0.02
N ALA A 82 3.80 -3.19 -1.05
CA ALA A 82 5.19 -2.76 -1.10
C ALA A 82 5.51 -1.68 -0.06
N LEU A 83 4.59 -0.73 0.16
CA LEU A 83 4.75 0.31 1.19
C LEU A 83 4.68 -0.29 2.60
N ASP A 84 3.78 -1.24 2.84
CA ASP A 84 3.63 -1.93 4.13
C ASP A 84 4.87 -2.75 4.50
N GLN A 85 5.50 -3.42 3.52
CA GLN A 85 6.78 -4.12 3.72
C GLN A 85 7.91 -3.16 4.12
N LEU A 86 7.98 -1.99 3.48
CA LEU A 86 8.98 -0.96 3.83
C LEU A 86 8.69 -0.36 5.21
N GLN A 87 7.42 -0.11 5.53
CA GLN A 87 7.00 0.37 6.85
C GLN A 87 7.35 -0.64 7.94
N SER A 88 7.12 -1.93 7.70
CA SER A 88 7.47 -3.02 8.62
C SER A 88 8.98 -3.10 8.85
N ALA A 89 9.80 -2.87 7.81
CA ALA A 89 11.26 -2.79 7.96
C ALA A 89 11.70 -1.59 8.81
N ALA A 90 11.06 -0.42 8.63
CA ALA A 90 11.31 0.74 9.49
C ALA A 90 10.95 0.47 10.95
N GLN A 91 9.82 -0.21 11.21
CA GLN A 91 9.42 -0.61 12.56
C GLN A 91 10.39 -1.64 13.16
N ALA A 92 10.94 -2.55 12.35
CA ALA A 92 11.97 -3.49 12.80
C ALA A 92 13.27 -2.77 13.20
N PHE A 93 13.71 -1.76 12.44
CA PHE A 93 14.82 -0.89 12.82
C PHE A 93 14.55 -0.19 14.16
N VAL A 94 13.37 0.41 14.31
CA VAL A 94 12.95 1.08 15.56
C VAL A 94 12.91 0.13 16.75
N ALA A 95 12.46 -1.10 16.54
CA ALA A 95 12.45 -2.13 17.59
C ALA A 95 13.87 -2.54 18.00
N GLY A 96 14.80 -2.61 17.04
CA GLY A 96 16.22 -2.88 17.28
C GLY A 96 16.94 -1.72 17.95
N ALA A 97 16.57 -0.48 17.66
CA ALA A 97 17.19 0.74 18.21
C ALA A 97 16.66 1.11 19.61
N ARG A 98 16.46 0.10 20.46
CA ARG A 98 16.02 0.25 21.85
C ARG A 98 17.12 -0.24 22.79
N ALA A 99 16.95 -0.02 24.10
CA ALA A 99 17.86 -0.50 25.12
C ALA A 99 19.32 -0.07 24.88
N ALA A 100 20.26 -1.01 24.72
CA ALA A 100 21.69 -0.70 24.59
C ALA A 100 22.01 0.01 23.27
N GLU A 101 21.25 -0.28 22.22
CA GLU A 101 21.42 0.27 20.88
C GLU A 101 20.76 1.66 20.72
N ALA A 102 19.93 2.08 21.68
CA ALA A 102 19.22 3.36 21.66
C ALA A 102 20.17 4.55 21.46
N CYS A 103 21.32 4.53 22.16
CA CYS A 103 22.30 5.61 22.11
C CYS A 103 22.85 5.87 20.67
N LEU A 104 22.83 4.86 19.79
CA LEU A 104 23.27 5.00 18.40
C LEU A 104 22.35 5.93 17.58
N LEU A 105 21.12 6.18 18.04
CA LEU A 105 20.21 7.12 17.41
C LEU A 105 20.67 8.57 17.52
N LEU A 106 21.50 8.90 18.52
CA LEU A 106 22.02 10.26 18.73
C LEU A 106 23.12 10.66 17.74
N GLN A 107 23.67 9.70 17.01
CA GLN A 107 24.76 9.90 16.07
C GLN A 107 24.43 9.28 14.71
N SER A 108 24.92 9.91 13.65
CA SER A 108 24.70 9.42 12.28
C SER A 108 25.47 8.09 12.04
N SER A 109 24.97 7.25 11.14
CA SER A 109 25.48 5.88 10.94
C SER A 109 26.94 5.78 10.49
N ASP A 110 27.48 6.85 9.91
CA ASP A 110 28.89 7.01 9.54
C ASP A 110 29.80 7.07 10.79
N GLN A 111 29.28 7.54 11.92
CA GLN A 111 30.02 7.74 13.16
C GLN A 111 29.93 6.54 14.11
N TRP A 112 29.11 5.53 13.82
CA TRP A 112 28.92 4.36 14.68
C TRP A 112 30.19 3.53 14.90
N HIS A 113 31.20 3.64 14.04
CA HIS A 113 32.50 2.98 14.23
C HIS A 113 33.37 3.61 15.32
N GLN A 114 33.03 4.83 15.74
CA GLN A 114 33.67 5.55 16.84
C GLN A 114 32.59 5.91 17.84
N PRO A 115 31.99 4.93 18.55
CA PRO A 115 30.93 5.20 19.49
C PRO A 115 31.44 6.14 20.59
N SER A 116 30.60 7.11 20.97
CA SER A 116 30.85 7.92 22.16
C SER A 116 30.98 7.01 23.40
N SER A 117 31.56 7.54 24.48
CA SER A 117 31.65 6.81 25.76
C SER A 117 30.31 6.26 26.24
N ASP A 118 29.22 6.94 25.87
CA ASP A 118 27.86 6.63 26.26
C ASP A 118 27.26 5.45 25.47
N CYS A 119 27.94 5.01 24.40
CA CYS A 119 27.54 3.90 23.52
C CYS A 119 28.44 2.65 23.59
N LEU A 120 29.23 2.48 24.65
CA LEU A 120 30.23 1.41 24.74
C LEU A 120 29.67 -0.02 24.56
N HIS A 121 28.42 -0.24 24.95
CA HIS A 121 27.76 -1.56 24.88
C HIS A 121 26.85 -1.74 23.66
N ALA A 122 26.71 -0.71 22.83
CA ALA A 122 25.90 -0.77 21.64
C ALA A 122 26.63 -1.55 20.54
N ASP A 123 25.91 -2.42 19.84
CA ASP A 123 26.41 -3.13 18.67
C ASP A 123 25.80 -2.51 17.40
N PRO A 124 26.57 -1.73 16.61
CA PRO A 124 26.09 -1.12 15.39
C PRO A 124 25.57 -2.13 14.36
N ASP A 125 26.11 -3.34 14.33
CA ASP A 125 25.76 -4.33 13.31
C ASP A 125 24.32 -4.81 13.44
N ARG A 126 23.74 -4.74 14.65
CA ARG A 126 22.32 -5.03 14.91
C ARG A 126 21.36 -4.03 14.25
N LEU A 127 21.80 -2.79 14.03
CA LEU A 127 21.02 -1.75 13.35
C LEU A 127 21.33 -1.64 11.86
N ARG A 128 22.45 -2.20 11.39
CA ARG A 128 22.83 -2.17 9.98
C ARG A 128 21.97 -3.07 9.10
N GLN A 129 21.45 -4.15 9.64
CA GLN A 129 20.62 -5.09 8.89
C GLN A 129 19.72 -5.88 9.82
N GLY A 130 18.62 -6.37 9.27
CA GLY A 130 17.72 -7.26 10.00
C GLY A 130 16.77 -7.99 9.07
N ARG A 131 15.85 -8.72 9.66
CA ARG A 131 14.81 -9.45 8.93
C ARG A 131 13.45 -9.09 9.50
N VAL A 132 12.50 -8.85 8.61
CA VAL A 132 11.08 -8.73 8.94
C VAL A 132 10.31 -9.66 7.99
N ASN A 133 9.54 -10.59 8.55
CA ASN A 133 8.92 -11.68 7.79
C ASN A 133 9.96 -12.43 6.93
N ASP A 134 9.80 -12.44 5.61
CA ASP A 134 10.72 -13.04 4.64
C ASP A 134 11.58 -12.02 3.88
N GLN A 135 11.54 -10.75 4.29
CA GLN A 135 12.40 -9.71 3.73
C GLN A 135 13.58 -9.38 4.65
N ILE A 136 14.78 -9.42 4.07
CA ILE A 136 15.97 -8.82 4.68
C ILE A 136 15.98 -7.34 4.33
N TRP A 137 16.16 -6.50 5.35
CA TRP A 137 16.36 -5.06 5.19
C TRP A 137 17.79 -4.70 5.59
N GLN A 138 18.30 -3.64 4.96
CA GLN A 138 19.62 -3.08 5.18
C GLN A 138 19.49 -1.57 5.37
N LEU A 139 20.23 -1.06 6.35
CA LEU A 139 20.42 0.36 6.55
C LEU A 139 21.28 0.91 5.42
N VAL A 140 20.75 1.91 4.72
CA VAL A 140 21.52 2.69 3.74
C VAL A 140 22.21 3.83 4.45
N ALA A 141 21.45 4.60 5.24
CA ALA A 141 21.98 5.68 6.06
C ALA A 141 21.02 6.01 7.21
N TRP A 142 21.59 6.36 8.35
CA TRP A 142 20.90 7.04 9.43
C TRP A 142 21.56 8.41 9.63
N ARG A 143 20.75 9.47 9.65
CA ARG A 143 21.19 10.83 9.93
C ARG A 143 20.43 11.36 11.13
N ALA A 144 21.12 11.53 12.24
CA ALA A 144 20.54 12.10 13.46
C ALA A 144 20.36 13.62 13.31
N ASP A 145 19.25 14.12 13.81
CA ASP A 145 18.98 15.54 14.08
C ASP A 145 18.56 15.66 15.56
N HIS A 146 18.32 16.88 16.05
CA HIS A 146 18.07 17.13 17.47
C HIS A 146 16.82 16.42 18.02
N ASP A 147 15.68 16.57 17.36
CA ASP A 147 14.36 16.03 17.76
C ASP A 147 13.81 15.02 16.75
N SER A 148 14.59 14.73 15.72
CA SER A 148 14.21 13.88 14.62
C SER A 148 15.43 13.21 14.01
N GLY A 149 15.22 12.34 13.04
CA GLY A 149 16.31 11.80 12.27
C GLY A 149 15.81 11.12 11.02
N GLN A 150 16.68 11.10 10.01
CA GLN A 150 16.33 10.59 8.71
C GLN A 150 16.89 9.18 8.53
N LEU A 151 15.99 8.24 8.29
CA LEU A 151 16.28 6.83 8.11
C LEU A 151 16.10 6.44 6.63
N ASP A 152 17.18 6.03 5.98
CA ASP A 152 17.16 5.47 4.64
C ASP A 152 17.37 3.95 4.73
N LEU A 153 16.36 3.18 4.29
CA LEU A 153 16.38 1.71 4.29
C LEU A 153 16.26 1.16 2.87
N ARG A 154 16.83 -0.03 2.68
CA ARG A 154 16.70 -0.82 1.45
C ARG A 154 16.33 -2.28 1.79
N LEU A 155 15.40 -2.84 1.02
CA LEU A 155 15.10 -4.27 1.05
C LEU A 155 16.02 -5.03 0.09
N VAL A 156 16.20 -6.34 0.33
CA VAL A 156 17.05 -7.21 -0.52
C VAL A 156 16.66 -7.23 -2.00
N ASP A 157 15.39 -6.97 -2.34
CA ASP A 157 14.91 -6.83 -3.71
C ASP A 157 15.26 -5.49 -4.39
N GLY A 158 16.00 -4.63 -3.69
CA GLY A 158 16.50 -3.35 -4.16
C GLY A 158 15.55 -2.17 -3.94
N ARG A 159 14.30 -2.38 -3.49
CA ARG A 159 13.40 -1.28 -3.14
C ARG A 159 13.96 -0.52 -1.95
N ALA A 160 13.97 0.82 -2.05
CA ALA A 160 14.44 1.68 -0.99
C ALA A 160 13.43 2.76 -0.64
N ALA A 161 13.41 3.15 0.63
CA ALA A 161 12.59 4.24 1.14
C ALA A 161 13.32 5.04 2.20
N ARG A 162 12.89 6.29 2.31
CA ARG A 162 13.30 7.25 3.32
C ARG A 162 12.16 7.48 4.29
N PHE A 163 12.50 7.55 5.56
CA PHE A 163 11.58 7.81 6.67
C PHE A 163 12.14 8.96 7.48
N GLN A 164 11.24 9.79 7.99
CA GLN A 164 11.54 10.69 9.10
C GLN A 164 11.10 10.02 10.38
N LEU A 165 12.04 9.88 11.31
CA LEU A 165 11.78 9.42 12.67
C LEU A 165 11.71 10.63 13.57
N GLN A 166 10.73 10.65 14.47
CA GLN A 166 10.69 11.62 15.55
C GLN A 166 11.35 11.00 16.78
N LEU A 167 12.30 11.71 17.38
CA LEU A 167 13.01 11.28 18.57
C LEU A 167 12.41 11.95 19.81
N ASP A 168 12.52 11.28 20.95
CA ASP A 168 12.12 11.83 22.23
C ASP A 168 13.15 12.90 22.67
N PRO A 169 12.75 14.14 22.98
CA PRO A 169 13.68 15.14 23.49
C PRO A 169 14.27 14.77 24.87
N ALA A 170 13.63 13.87 25.62
CA ALA A 170 14.09 13.42 26.93
C ALA A 170 15.09 12.25 26.87
N GLY A 171 15.28 11.61 25.71
CA GLY A 171 16.18 10.48 25.58
C GLY A 171 16.20 9.86 24.18
N PRO A 172 17.11 8.92 23.89
CA PRO A 172 17.32 8.40 22.55
C PRO A 172 16.27 7.32 22.19
N ALA A 173 14.99 7.69 22.16
CA ALA A 173 13.89 6.80 21.80
C ALA A 173 13.13 7.34 20.60
N VAL A 174 12.67 6.44 19.72
CA VAL A 174 11.81 6.83 18.59
C VAL A 174 10.35 6.88 19.05
N VAL A 175 9.72 8.05 18.88
CA VAL A 175 8.32 8.30 19.24
C VAL A 175 7.38 8.03 18.06
N ALA A 176 7.81 8.40 16.84
CA ALA A 176 7.01 8.25 15.64
C ALA A 176 7.86 7.92 14.40
N VAL A 177 7.23 7.25 13.43
CA VAL A 177 7.81 6.92 12.12
C VAL A 177 6.89 7.50 11.06
N SER A 178 7.43 8.33 10.16
CA SER A 178 6.66 8.89 9.05
C SER A 178 6.23 7.82 8.04
N GLN A 179 5.38 8.20 7.08
CA GLN A 179 5.14 7.36 5.91
C GLN A 179 6.42 7.23 5.05
N PRO A 180 6.58 6.11 4.32
CA PRO A 180 7.72 5.87 3.45
C PRO A 180 7.73 6.83 2.26
N GLN A 181 8.83 7.56 2.08
CA GLN A 181 9.14 8.26 0.84
C GLN A 181 9.97 7.34 -0.05
N LEU A 182 9.37 6.82 -1.13
CA LEU A 182 10.04 5.91 -2.06
C LEU A 182 11.23 6.60 -2.74
N LEU A 183 12.41 5.98 -2.65
CA LEU A 183 13.64 6.46 -3.30
C LEU A 183 13.88 5.79 -4.67
N GLY A 184 13.00 4.86 -5.07
CA GLY A 184 13.19 4.00 -6.24
C GLY A 184 13.97 2.72 -5.89
N ARG A 185 14.56 2.08 -6.91
CA ARG A 185 15.50 0.98 -6.69
C ARG A 185 16.92 1.53 -6.57
N VAL A 186 17.56 1.30 -5.44
CA VAL A 186 18.98 1.62 -5.25
C VAL A 186 19.77 0.35 -5.49
N GLN A 187 20.45 0.28 -6.65
CA GLN A 187 21.37 -0.82 -6.96
C GLN A 187 22.39 -0.96 -5.82
N ALA A 188 22.59 -2.18 -5.34
CA ALA A 188 23.74 -2.47 -4.49
C ALA A 188 25.00 -2.24 -5.34
N ARG A 189 25.64 -1.08 -5.17
CA ARG A 189 26.95 -0.85 -5.75
C ARG A 189 27.89 -1.80 -5.01
N GLY A 190 28.26 -2.89 -5.68
CA GLY A 190 29.23 -3.85 -5.18
C GLY A 190 30.54 -3.14 -4.86
N ALA A 191 31.10 -3.47 -3.70
CA ALA A 191 32.54 -3.38 -3.53
C ALA A 191 33.16 -4.36 -4.55
N ALA A 192 33.90 -3.80 -5.50
CA ALA A 192 34.86 -4.50 -6.34
C ALA A 192 36.25 -4.28 -5.73
#